data_AF-A0AAN8FT11-F1
#
_entry.id   AF-A0AAN8FT11-F1
#
_cell.length_a   1.000
_cell.length_b   1.000
_cell.length_c   1.000
_cell.angle_alpha   90.00
_cell.angle_beta   90.00
_cell.angle_gamma   90.00
#
_symmetry.space_group_name_H-M   'P 1'
#
loop_
_entity.id
_entity.type
_entity.pdbx_description
1 polymer ?
#
loop_
_entity_poly.entity_id
_entity_poly.type
_entity_poly.pdbx_seq_one_letter_code
_entity_poly.pdbx_strand_id
1 'polypeptide(L)'
;MCVTPSYTAIARQKSTRLISNHLPPSHLRIVGLCRALKTTSINLLPGSTTCGMPRIEFEPKLDFKDVLLRPKRSTLKSRADVDLVREYTFKNSKKTYSGVPVVASNMDTIGTFEMAESLAKHRLFTTIHKHYTLEEWQAFYEKNKDTNIFNHIAISSGIAEKDFEKLRSICEIVPSVDSICLDVANGYSEMFIDYIRKVREHYPRHTIMAGNVVTCEMVEELLLSGADVIKVGIGPGSVCTTRKKAGVGYPQLSAVS
;
A
#
# COMPACT_ATOMS: atom_id res chain seq x y z
N MET A 1 -19.69 -13.08 -9.77
CA MET A 1 -18.54 -12.18 -9.96
C MET A 1 -17.85 -12.00 -8.62
N CYS A 2 -16.70 -12.65 -8.39
CA CYS A 2 -15.92 -12.50 -7.17
C CYS A 2 -15.00 -11.29 -7.30
N VAL A 3 -15.44 -10.13 -6.80
CA VAL A 3 -14.52 -9.01 -6.54
C VAL A 3 -13.79 -9.35 -5.24
N THR A 4 -12.50 -9.67 -5.31
CA THR A 4 -11.67 -9.74 -4.10
C THR A 4 -11.04 -8.38 -3.88
N PRO A 5 -11.21 -7.74 -2.71
CA PRO A 5 -10.51 -6.51 -2.41
C PRO A 5 -9.02 -6.82 -2.22
N SER A 6 -8.15 -6.13 -2.97
CA SER A 6 -6.75 -6.00 -2.60
C SER A 6 -6.69 -5.09 -1.37
N TYR A 7 -6.39 -5.66 -0.20
CA TYR A 7 -6.28 -4.88 1.02
C TYR A 7 -4.95 -4.12 1.03
N THR A 8 -4.99 -2.85 0.67
CA THR A 8 -3.86 -1.93 0.84
C THR A 8 -3.79 -1.52 2.32
N ALA A 9 -2.73 -1.91 3.02
CA ALA A 9 -2.49 -1.47 4.38
C ALA A 9 -1.81 -0.09 4.37
N ILE A 10 -2.52 0.96 4.80
CA ILE A 10 -1.88 2.25 5.09
C ILE A 10 -1.26 2.15 6.48
N ALA A 11 0.06 1.94 6.54
CA ALA A 11 0.81 1.92 7.79
C ALA A 11 0.62 3.27 8.55
N ARG A 12 0.03 3.22 9.75
CA ARG A 12 -0.11 4.38 10.64
C ARG A 12 1.03 4.39 11.65
N GLN A 13 1.79 5.49 11.72
CA GLN A 13 2.61 5.79 12.91
C GLN A 13 1.77 6.63 13.90
N LYS A 14 1.56 6.13 15.11
CA LYS A 14 0.91 6.90 16.19
C LYS A 14 1.85 8.04 16.62
N SER A 15 1.40 9.28 16.51
CA SER A 15 2.05 10.44 17.13
C SER A 15 1.80 10.41 18.64
N THR A 16 2.84 10.23 19.45
CA THR A 16 2.80 10.41 20.90
C THR A 16 2.83 11.91 21.21
N ARG A 17 1.67 12.50 21.53
CA ARG A 17 1.62 13.78 22.27
C ARG A 17 1.93 13.50 23.73
N LEU A 18 3.02 14.09 24.23
CA LEU A 18 3.26 14.23 25.66
C LEU A 18 2.23 15.19 26.24
N ILE A 19 1.27 14.68 26.99
CA ILE A 19 0.43 15.49 27.89
C ILE A 19 1.03 15.32 29.28
N SER A 20 1.70 16.36 29.76
CA SER A 20 2.02 16.56 31.17
C SER A 20 0.71 16.72 31.94
N ASN A 21 0.45 15.89 32.94
CA ASN A 21 -0.15 16.31 34.21
C ASN A 21 -0.09 15.18 35.27
N HIS A 22 0.25 15.60 36.49
CA HIS A 22 0.46 14.82 37.71
C HIS A 22 -0.72 13.95 38.16
N LEU A 23 -0.44 12.72 38.65
CA LEU A 23 -1.13 12.01 39.75
C LEU A 23 -0.31 10.76 40.19
N PRO A 24 -0.40 10.30 41.47
CA PRO A 24 0.57 9.43 42.15
C PRO A 24 0.30 7.91 41.98
N PRO A 25 1.25 7.03 42.37
CA PRO A 25 1.28 5.65 41.90
C PRO A 25 0.61 4.66 42.87
N SER A 26 -0.42 3.95 42.40
CA SER A 26 -0.66 2.57 42.85
C SER A 26 -1.43 1.79 41.79
N HIS A 27 -0.80 0.68 41.35
CA HIS A 27 -1.36 -0.43 40.57
C HIS A 27 -1.90 -0.15 39.15
N LEU A 28 -1.01 -0.25 38.15
CA LEU A 28 -1.37 -0.82 36.85
C LEU A 28 -0.14 -1.46 36.18
N ARG A 29 -0.05 -2.80 36.24
CA ARG A 29 0.85 -3.60 35.39
C ARG A 29 0.04 -4.14 34.21
N ILE A 30 0.44 -3.74 33.01
CA ILE A 30 0.64 -4.53 31.76
C ILE A 30 0.85 -3.46 30.68
N VAL A 31 2.10 -3.04 30.55
CA VAL A 31 2.61 -2.33 29.37
C VAL A 31 3.22 -3.42 28.50
N GLY A 32 2.67 -3.63 27.31
CA GLY A 32 3.27 -4.43 26.25
C GLY A 32 4.56 -3.77 25.81
N LEU A 33 5.64 -4.11 26.51
CA LEU A 33 7.00 -3.67 26.27
C LEU A 33 7.49 -4.34 24.98
N CYS A 34 7.54 -3.59 23.89
CA CYS A 34 8.35 -3.95 22.74
C CYS A 34 9.81 -4.00 23.25
N ARG A 35 10.30 -5.20 23.55
CA ARG A 35 11.69 -5.39 24.01
C ARG A 35 12.62 -5.02 22.86
N ALA A 36 13.25 -3.85 22.99
CA ALA A 36 14.49 -3.54 22.30
C ALA A 36 15.50 -4.66 22.61
N LEU A 37 15.78 -5.50 21.62
CA LEU A 37 16.89 -6.44 21.69
C LEU A 37 18.18 -5.61 21.71
N LYS A 38 18.95 -5.79 22.79
CA LYS A 38 20.29 -5.24 22.95
C LYS A 38 21.13 -5.62 21.73
N THR A 39 21.78 -4.62 21.16
CA THR A 39 22.85 -4.72 20.18
C THR A 39 23.96 -5.63 20.72
N THR A 40 24.00 -6.87 20.24
CA THR A 40 25.22 -7.67 20.26
C THR A 40 25.95 -7.37 18.95
N SER A 41 27.10 -6.71 19.05
CA SER A 41 27.97 -6.37 17.94
C SER A 41 28.40 -7.64 17.20
N ILE A 42 27.81 -7.88 16.03
CA ILE A 42 28.32 -8.87 15.07
C ILE A 42 29.28 -8.11 14.16
N ASN A 43 30.57 -8.43 14.28
CA ASN A 43 31.57 -8.02 13.31
C ASN A 43 31.22 -8.68 11.96
N LEU A 44 30.63 -7.90 11.05
CA LEU A 44 30.39 -8.31 9.67
C LEU A 44 31.66 -8.00 8.85
N LEU A 45 32.29 -9.05 8.33
CA LEU A 45 33.30 -8.94 7.27
C LEU A 45 32.62 -8.40 6.00
N PRO A 46 33.29 -7.54 5.21
CA PRO A 46 32.72 -7.02 3.97
C PRO A 46 32.80 -8.09 2.88
N GLY A 47 31.65 -8.55 2.37
CA GLY A 47 31.60 -9.34 1.14
C GLY A 47 30.84 -10.68 1.17
N SER A 48 29.69 -10.79 1.85
CA SER A 48 28.77 -11.92 1.60
C SER A 48 27.30 -11.49 1.58
N THR A 49 26.80 -11.09 0.42
CA THR A 49 25.37 -11.10 0.10
C THR A 49 24.91 -12.56 -0.01
N THR A 50 24.75 -13.22 1.13
CA THR A 50 24.00 -14.47 1.16
C THR A 50 22.53 -14.12 0.96
N CYS A 51 22.02 -14.38 -0.25
CA CYS A 51 20.59 -14.48 -0.51
C CYS A 51 20.07 -15.62 0.37
N GLY A 52 19.65 -15.30 1.59
CA GLY A 52 19.20 -16.28 2.55
C GLY A 52 17.95 -16.98 2.02
N MET A 53 17.95 -18.32 2.04
CA MET A 53 16.76 -19.09 1.66
C MET A 53 15.54 -18.63 2.47
N PRO A 54 14.32 -18.63 1.86
CA PRO A 54 13.08 -18.36 2.60
C PRO A 54 13.01 -19.23 3.85
N ARG A 55 12.85 -18.59 5.02
CA ARG A 55 12.73 -19.30 6.29
C ARG A 55 11.29 -19.74 6.50
N ILE A 56 11.12 -20.95 7.04
CA ILE A 56 9.81 -21.43 7.45
C ILE A 56 9.47 -20.81 8.81
N GLU A 57 8.36 -20.07 8.88
CA GLU A 57 7.77 -19.64 10.14
C GLU A 57 6.83 -20.74 10.66
N PHE A 58 7.09 -21.22 11.87
CA PHE A 58 6.30 -22.29 12.51
C PHE A 58 5.13 -21.78 13.33
N GLU A 59 5.11 -20.47 13.64
CA GLU A 59 4.02 -19.88 14.41
C GLU A 59 2.72 -19.84 13.59
N PRO A 60 1.57 -20.23 14.18
CA PRO A 60 0.29 -20.09 13.51
C PRO A 60 0.02 -18.65 13.08
N LYS A 61 -0.33 -18.46 11.81
CA LYS A 61 -0.77 -17.18 11.24
C LYS A 61 -2.22 -17.30 10.78
N LEU A 62 -2.95 -16.19 10.82
CA LEU A 62 -4.39 -16.13 10.60
C LEU A 62 -4.72 -15.44 9.27
N ASP A 63 -5.77 -15.90 8.62
CA ASP A 63 -6.42 -15.25 7.49
C ASP A 63 -7.78 -14.66 7.94
N PHE A 64 -8.46 -13.89 7.08
CA PHE A 64 -9.71 -13.22 7.45
C PHE A 64 -10.85 -14.18 7.79
N LYS A 65 -10.85 -15.39 7.23
CA LYS A 65 -11.85 -16.43 7.52
C LYS A 65 -11.68 -17.05 8.91
N ASP A 66 -10.52 -16.87 9.54
CA ASP A 66 -10.17 -17.52 10.81
C ASP A 66 -10.59 -16.69 12.03
N VAL A 67 -11.13 -15.47 11.82
CA VAL A 67 -11.48 -14.54 12.90
C VAL A 67 -12.85 -13.92 12.73
N LEU A 68 -13.40 -13.40 13.83
CA LEU A 68 -14.59 -12.56 13.86
C LEU A 68 -14.34 -11.30 14.70
N LEU A 69 -14.92 -10.17 14.29
CA LEU A 69 -14.84 -8.93 15.06
C LEU A 69 -15.77 -9.00 16.27
N ARG A 70 -15.23 -8.79 17.47
CA ARG A 70 -16.03 -8.69 18.70
C ARG A 70 -16.80 -7.37 18.71
N PRO A 71 -18.15 -7.39 18.86
CA PRO A 71 -18.93 -6.16 18.95
C PRO A 71 -18.49 -5.25 20.10
N LYS A 72 -18.58 -3.94 19.88
CA LYS A 72 -18.38 -2.90 20.90
C LYS A 72 -19.63 -2.02 21.01
N ARG A 73 -19.84 -1.41 22.18
CA ARG A 73 -20.94 -0.46 22.39
C ARG A 73 -20.82 0.69 21.38
N SER A 74 -21.92 0.99 20.69
CA SER A 74 -22.02 2.07 19.70
C SER A 74 -23.09 3.06 20.11
N THR A 75 -22.87 4.34 19.76
CA THR A 75 -23.86 5.42 19.92
C THR A 75 -24.64 5.70 18.64
N LEU A 76 -24.31 5.02 17.53
CA LEU A 76 -24.99 5.17 16.25
C LEU A 76 -26.38 4.53 16.32
N LYS A 77 -27.39 5.24 15.80
CA LYS A 77 -28.78 4.77 15.79
C LYS A 77 -29.06 3.87 14.59
N SER A 78 -28.41 4.14 13.46
CA SER A 78 -28.55 3.37 12.23
C SER A 78 -27.19 3.06 11.60
N ARG A 79 -27.15 1.95 10.84
CA ARG A 79 -26.03 1.59 9.96
C ARG A 79 -25.75 2.64 8.87
N ALA A 80 -26.78 3.42 8.50
CA ALA A 80 -26.65 4.48 7.50
C ALA A 80 -25.88 5.71 8.02
N ASP A 81 -25.77 5.84 9.35
CA ASP A 81 -25.08 6.97 9.99
C ASP A 81 -23.55 6.79 10.01
N VAL A 82 -23.05 5.69 9.46
CA VAL A 82 -21.60 5.40 9.41
C VAL A 82 -20.96 6.20 8.29
N ASP A 83 -20.08 7.14 8.66
CA ASP A 83 -19.20 7.80 7.70
C ASP A 83 -18.02 6.89 7.32
N LEU A 84 -17.91 6.60 6.03
CA LEU A 84 -16.86 5.77 5.44
C LEU A 84 -15.66 6.58 4.96
N VAL A 85 -15.78 7.90 4.83
CA VAL A 85 -14.70 8.76 4.34
C VAL A 85 -13.59 8.83 5.39
N ARG A 86 -12.35 8.67 4.94
CA ARG A 86 -11.16 8.74 5.77
C ARG A 86 -10.16 9.68 5.13
N GLU A 87 -9.49 10.43 5.98
CA GLU A 87 -8.39 11.32 5.58
C GLU A 87 -7.05 10.73 5.98
N TYR A 88 -6.09 10.80 5.06
CA TYR A 88 -4.75 10.28 5.22
C TYR A 88 -3.74 11.31 4.73
N THR A 89 -2.83 11.75 5.60
CA THR A 89 -1.68 12.57 5.20
C THR A 89 -0.47 11.67 5.03
N PHE A 90 0.10 11.68 3.82
CA PHE A 90 1.19 10.81 3.45
C PHE A 90 2.55 11.33 3.89
N LYS A 91 3.46 10.41 4.26
CA LYS A 91 4.75 10.74 4.86
C LYS A 91 5.69 11.47 3.90
N ASN A 92 5.83 10.97 2.67
CA ASN A 92 6.85 11.42 1.73
C ASN A 92 6.28 12.49 0.79
N SER A 93 5.08 12.29 0.23
CA SER A 93 4.44 13.29 -0.64
C SER A 93 3.89 14.51 0.09
N LYS A 94 3.63 14.39 1.41
CA LYS A 94 2.94 15.38 2.26
C LYS A 94 1.50 15.69 1.85
N LYS A 95 0.96 14.99 0.86
CA LYS A 95 -0.41 15.19 0.39
C LYS A 95 -1.41 14.56 1.36
N THR A 96 -2.59 15.17 1.42
CA THR A 96 -3.73 14.60 2.13
C THR A 96 -4.71 14.04 1.12
N TYR A 97 -4.97 12.74 1.23
CA TYR A 97 -6.04 12.06 0.48
C TYR A 97 -7.29 11.96 1.36
N SER A 98 -8.46 12.18 0.76
CA SER A 98 -9.76 12.02 1.41
C SER A 98 -10.66 11.16 0.52
N GLY A 99 -11.11 10.03 1.03
CA GLY A 99 -11.96 9.10 0.27
C GLY A 99 -12.36 7.87 1.07
N VAL A 100 -13.09 6.97 0.41
CA VAL A 100 -13.50 5.69 1.00
C VAL A 100 -12.34 4.71 0.84
N PRO A 101 -11.93 3.96 1.89
CA PRO A 101 -10.74 3.12 1.89
C PRO A 101 -10.94 1.80 1.14
N VAL A 102 -11.31 1.90 -0.14
CA VAL A 102 -11.49 0.79 -1.06
C VAL A 102 -10.83 1.18 -2.37
N VAL A 103 -9.94 0.30 -2.85
CA VAL A 103 -9.11 0.51 -4.03
C VAL A 103 -9.36 -0.61 -5.03
N ALA A 104 -9.74 -0.28 -6.26
CA ALA A 104 -9.82 -1.25 -7.35
C ALA A 104 -8.41 -1.61 -7.83
N SER A 105 -8.17 -2.92 -7.98
CA SER A 105 -6.88 -3.50 -8.36
C SER A 105 -6.44 -3.12 -9.78
N ASN A 106 -5.13 -2.96 -9.99
CA ASN A 106 -4.46 -2.66 -11.26
C ASN A 106 -4.38 -3.86 -12.23
N MET A 107 -5.50 -4.56 -12.39
CA MET A 107 -5.65 -5.67 -13.35
C MET A 107 -6.34 -5.17 -14.61
N ASP A 108 -5.98 -5.73 -15.76
CA ASP A 108 -6.54 -5.41 -17.09
C ASP A 108 -8.07 -5.46 -17.17
N THR A 109 -8.69 -6.34 -16.39
CA THR A 109 -10.16 -6.54 -16.35
C THR A 109 -10.86 -5.79 -15.22
N ILE A 110 -10.12 -5.06 -14.38
CA ILE A 110 -10.63 -4.40 -13.17
C ILE A 110 -10.28 -2.91 -13.15
N GLY A 111 -8.99 -2.58 -13.25
CA GLY A 111 -8.46 -1.22 -13.16
C GLY A 111 -8.55 -0.46 -14.48
N THR A 112 -9.74 -0.43 -15.08
CA THR A 112 -10.01 0.23 -16.36
C THR A 112 -10.42 1.69 -16.18
N PHE A 113 -10.41 2.48 -17.25
CA PHE A 113 -10.87 3.87 -17.22
C PHE A 113 -12.36 4.00 -16.87
N GLU A 114 -13.20 3.11 -17.38
CA GLU A 114 -14.63 3.07 -17.08
C GLU A 114 -14.88 2.75 -15.61
N MET A 115 -14.07 1.85 -15.03
CA MET A 115 -14.13 1.56 -13.61
C MET A 115 -13.76 2.79 -12.78
N ALA A 116 -12.72 3.52 -13.17
CA ALA A 116 -12.36 4.77 -12.52
C ALA A 116 -13.48 5.82 -12.57
N GLU A 117 -14.12 6.02 -13.74
CA GLU A 117 -15.24 6.94 -13.89
C GLU A 117 -16.45 6.57 -13.02
N SER A 118 -16.69 5.28 -12.83
CA SER A 118 -17.76 4.78 -11.96
C SER A 118 -17.43 4.95 -10.48
N LEU A 119 -16.24 4.54 -10.07
CA LEU A 119 -15.81 4.50 -8.65
C LEU A 119 -15.53 5.89 -8.08
N ALA A 120 -15.01 6.82 -8.88
CA ALA A 120 -14.72 8.18 -8.42
C ALA A 120 -15.97 8.92 -7.94
N LYS A 121 -17.16 8.63 -8.50
CA LYS A 121 -18.46 9.18 -8.04
C LYS A 121 -18.77 8.85 -6.58
N HIS A 122 -18.19 7.77 -6.06
CA HIS A 122 -18.33 7.31 -4.69
C HIS A 122 -17.09 7.59 -3.83
N ARG A 123 -16.14 8.40 -4.32
CA ARG A 123 -14.83 8.66 -3.68
C ARG A 123 -14.01 7.38 -3.43
N LEU A 124 -14.23 6.36 -4.25
CA LEU A 124 -13.46 5.12 -4.26
C LEU A 124 -12.25 5.30 -5.18
N PHE A 125 -11.16 4.59 -4.91
CA PHE A 125 -9.91 4.77 -5.64
C PHE A 125 -9.71 3.66 -6.69
N THR A 126 -9.04 3.95 -7.80
CA THR A 126 -8.70 2.97 -8.83
C THR A 126 -7.23 3.05 -9.20
N THR A 127 -6.48 1.95 -9.08
CA THR A 127 -5.16 1.86 -9.68
C THR A 127 -5.32 1.36 -11.12
N ILE A 128 -5.01 2.19 -12.12
CA ILE A 128 -5.23 1.87 -13.53
C ILE A 128 -4.18 0.85 -14.00
N HIS A 129 -4.56 -0.17 -14.76
CA HIS A 129 -3.60 -1.14 -15.29
C HIS A 129 -2.61 -0.51 -16.30
N LYS A 130 -1.43 -1.12 -16.45
CA LYS A 130 -0.31 -0.53 -17.22
C LYS A 130 -0.38 -0.68 -18.75
N HIS A 131 -1.43 -1.31 -19.27
CA HIS A 131 -1.51 -1.74 -20.67
C HIS A 131 -2.03 -0.67 -21.64
N TYR A 132 -2.74 0.36 -21.16
CA TYR A 132 -3.23 1.45 -22.03
C TYR A 132 -2.09 2.21 -22.72
N THR A 133 -2.32 2.66 -23.94
CA THR A 133 -1.40 3.47 -24.73
C THR A 133 -1.43 4.93 -24.30
N LEU A 134 -0.48 5.73 -24.79
CA LEU A 134 -0.40 7.16 -24.48
C LEU A 134 -1.59 7.92 -25.08
N GLU A 135 -2.04 7.51 -26.25
CA GLU A 135 -3.20 8.09 -26.95
C GLU A 135 -4.48 7.86 -26.16
N GLU A 136 -4.65 6.66 -25.59
CA GLU A 136 -5.79 6.33 -24.72
C GLU A 136 -5.78 7.16 -23.43
N TRP A 137 -4.61 7.35 -22.81
CA TRP A 137 -4.45 8.24 -21.65
C TRP A 137 -4.76 9.69 -22.00
N GLN A 138 -4.33 10.17 -23.17
CA GLN A 138 -4.63 11.51 -23.64
C GLN A 138 -6.12 11.71 -23.88
N ALA A 139 -6.79 10.76 -24.54
CA ALA A 139 -8.23 10.80 -24.75
C ALA A 139 -9.00 10.77 -23.41
N PHE A 140 -8.57 9.93 -22.47
CA PHE A 140 -9.14 9.87 -21.13
C PHE A 140 -8.98 11.18 -20.36
N TYR A 141 -7.81 11.82 -20.48
CA TYR A 141 -7.54 13.12 -19.87
C TYR A 141 -8.44 14.22 -20.45
N GLU A 142 -8.49 14.36 -21.78
CA GLU A 142 -9.32 15.39 -22.42
C GLU A 142 -10.80 15.25 -22.09
N LYS A 143 -11.29 14.02 -21.98
CA LYS A 143 -12.68 13.74 -21.56
C LYS A 143 -12.96 14.16 -20.12
N ASN A 144 -11.99 14.05 -19.21
CA ASN A 144 -12.21 14.14 -17.77
C ASN A 144 -11.47 15.29 -17.07
N LYS A 145 -10.73 16.14 -17.80
CA LYS A 145 -9.88 17.23 -17.25
C LYS A 145 -10.57 18.18 -16.28
N ASP A 146 -11.88 18.40 -16.45
CA ASP A 146 -12.68 19.29 -15.59
C ASP A 146 -13.30 18.57 -14.37
N THR A 147 -13.01 17.28 -14.18
CA THR A 147 -13.55 16.46 -13.10
C THR A 147 -12.51 16.20 -12.00
N ASN A 148 -12.96 15.75 -10.84
CA ASN A 148 -12.09 15.37 -9.73
C ASN A 148 -11.58 13.92 -9.79
N ILE A 149 -11.76 13.23 -10.92
CA ILE A 149 -11.39 11.81 -11.07
C ILE A 149 -9.91 11.56 -10.76
N PHE A 150 -9.04 12.51 -11.11
CA PHE A 150 -7.59 12.36 -10.99
C PHE A 150 -7.10 12.31 -9.54
N ASN A 151 -7.91 12.77 -8.58
CA ASN A 151 -7.65 12.62 -7.14
C ASN A 151 -7.91 11.19 -6.63
N HIS A 152 -8.56 10.37 -7.45
CA HIS A 152 -9.04 9.03 -7.10
C HIS A 152 -8.47 7.95 -8.02
N ILE A 153 -7.42 8.24 -8.78
CA ILE A 153 -6.74 7.24 -9.61
C ILE A 153 -5.23 7.25 -9.39
N ALA A 154 -4.58 6.13 -9.70
CA ALA A 154 -3.13 6.07 -9.81
C ALA A 154 -2.70 5.42 -11.13
N ILE A 155 -1.58 5.89 -11.67
CA ILE A 155 -0.92 5.28 -12.84
C ILE A 155 -0.09 4.10 -12.35
N SER A 156 -0.32 2.90 -12.89
CA SER A 156 0.51 1.74 -12.53
C SER A 156 1.74 1.61 -13.43
N SER A 157 2.88 1.29 -12.84
CA SER A 157 4.14 1.05 -13.55
C SER A 157 4.85 -0.21 -13.04
N GLY A 158 5.68 -0.79 -13.90
CA GLY A 158 6.66 -1.83 -13.54
C GLY A 158 7.95 -1.21 -13.01
N ILE A 159 9.08 -1.89 -13.25
CA ILE A 159 10.42 -1.45 -12.80
C ILE A 159 11.45 -1.39 -13.93
N ALA A 160 11.08 -1.76 -15.16
CA ALA A 160 11.99 -1.68 -16.29
C ALA A 160 12.16 -0.23 -16.75
N GLU A 161 13.26 0.08 -17.44
CA GLU A 161 13.51 1.44 -17.92
C GLU A 161 12.39 1.93 -18.87
N LYS A 162 11.93 1.06 -19.78
CA LYS A 162 10.78 1.34 -20.65
C LYS A 162 9.49 1.67 -19.87
N ASP A 163 9.30 1.07 -18.68
CA ASP A 163 8.12 1.33 -17.85
C ASP A 163 8.25 2.71 -17.21
N PHE A 164 9.48 3.11 -16.83
CA PHE A 164 9.77 4.44 -16.31
C PHE A 164 9.58 5.55 -17.35
N GLU A 165 10.06 5.33 -18.58
CA GLU A 165 9.84 6.25 -19.70
C GLU A 165 8.35 6.40 -19.99
N LYS A 166 7.59 5.30 -20.06
CA LYS A 166 6.14 5.35 -20.26
C LYS A 166 5.43 6.09 -19.12
N LEU A 167 5.82 5.83 -17.87
CA LEU A 167 5.29 6.56 -16.71
C LEU A 167 5.53 8.07 -16.85
N ARG A 168 6.73 8.48 -17.28
CA ARG A 168 7.02 9.89 -17.56
C ARG A 168 6.11 10.48 -18.61
N SER A 169 5.97 9.83 -19.75
CA SER A 169 5.08 10.32 -20.80
C SER A 169 3.63 10.44 -20.33
N ILE A 170 3.12 9.49 -19.53
CA ILE A 170 1.76 9.57 -18.98
C ILE A 170 1.63 10.74 -18.01
N CYS A 171 2.57 10.94 -17.09
CA CYS A 171 2.54 12.06 -16.14
C CYS A 171 2.62 13.42 -16.86
N GLU A 172 3.33 13.51 -17.98
CA GLU A 172 3.40 14.71 -18.82
C GLU A 172 2.06 14.98 -19.53
N ILE A 173 1.38 13.94 -20.04
CA ILE A 173 0.06 14.05 -20.68
C ILE A 173 -1.04 14.36 -19.66
N VAL A 174 -0.93 13.81 -18.46
CA VAL A 174 -1.96 13.84 -17.40
C VAL A 174 -1.41 14.48 -16.12
N PRO A 175 -1.04 15.78 -16.15
CA PRO A 175 -0.36 16.44 -15.02
C PRO A 175 -1.20 16.54 -13.75
N SER A 176 -2.51 16.30 -13.86
CA SER A 176 -3.45 16.28 -12.73
C SER A 176 -3.39 15.00 -11.92
N VAL A 177 -2.84 13.90 -12.46
CA VAL A 177 -2.64 12.67 -11.69
C VAL A 177 -1.37 12.79 -10.89
N ASP A 178 -1.52 12.63 -9.59
CA ASP A 178 -0.41 12.77 -8.66
C ASP A 178 -0.10 11.50 -7.87
N SER A 179 -0.70 10.38 -8.25
CA SER A 179 -0.59 9.11 -7.57
C SER A 179 -0.05 8.04 -8.52
N ILE A 180 0.97 7.32 -8.06
CA ILE A 180 1.69 6.31 -8.84
C ILE A 180 1.62 4.99 -8.09
N CYS A 181 1.33 3.89 -8.78
CA CYS A 181 1.29 2.54 -8.22
C CYS A 181 2.40 1.67 -8.82
N LEU A 182 3.42 1.37 -8.01
CA LEU A 182 4.52 0.49 -8.37
C LEU A 182 4.20 -0.90 -7.85
N ASP A 183 3.85 -1.81 -8.75
CA ASP A 183 3.39 -3.16 -8.42
C ASP A 183 4.26 -4.21 -9.10
N VAL A 184 4.96 -4.99 -8.28
CA VAL A 184 5.86 -6.06 -8.70
C VAL A 184 5.55 -7.36 -7.98
N ALA A 185 5.86 -8.47 -8.64
CA ALA A 185 5.69 -9.80 -8.06
C ALA A 185 6.62 -10.05 -6.87
N ASN A 186 7.83 -9.46 -6.88
CA ASN A 186 8.82 -9.60 -5.81
C ASN A 186 9.22 -8.23 -5.25
N GLY A 187 8.49 -7.77 -4.23
CA GLY A 187 8.77 -6.51 -3.54
C GLY A 187 10.02 -6.53 -2.65
N TYR A 188 10.72 -7.67 -2.52
CA TYR A 188 11.91 -7.84 -1.67
C TYR A 188 13.23 -7.66 -2.43
N SER A 189 13.19 -7.27 -3.70
CA SER A 189 14.40 -7.08 -4.50
C SER A 189 15.01 -5.69 -4.28
N GLU A 190 16.35 -5.63 -4.21
CA GLU A 190 17.09 -4.36 -4.13
C GLU A 190 16.77 -3.45 -5.34
N MET A 191 16.63 -4.04 -6.52
CA MET A 191 16.22 -3.31 -7.74
C MET A 191 14.88 -2.57 -7.56
N PHE A 192 13.93 -3.14 -6.82
CA PHE A 192 12.66 -2.47 -6.57
C PHE A 192 12.80 -1.28 -5.62
N ILE A 193 13.64 -1.43 -4.59
CA ILE A 193 13.95 -0.36 -3.64
C ILE A 193 14.60 0.81 -4.38
N ASP A 194 15.60 0.53 -5.22
CA ASP A 194 16.29 1.55 -6.01
C ASP A 194 15.35 2.21 -7.02
N TYR A 195 14.45 1.43 -7.62
CA TYR A 195 13.42 1.98 -8.51
C TYR A 195 12.48 2.96 -7.78
N ILE A 196 12.05 2.66 -6.55
CA ILE A 196 11.23 3.58 -5.75
C ILE A 196 11.97 4.88 -5.47
N ARG A 197 13.26 4.79 -5.12
CA ARG A 197 14.11 5.98 -4.90
C ARG A 197 14.19 6.83 -6.17
N LYS A 198 14.45 6.20 -7.32
CA LYS A 198 14.48 6.85 -8.64
C LYS A 198 13.15 7.56 -8.95
N VAL A 199 12.01 6.89 -8.75
CA VAL A 199 10.68 7.48 -8.97
C VAL A 199 10.41 8.63 -8.00
N ARG A 200 10.77 8.49 -6.72
CA ARG A 200 10.61 9.56 -5.72
C ARG A 200 11.45 10.79 -6.06
N GLU A 201 12.69 10.61 -6.51
CA GLU A 201 13.56 11.71 -6.91
C GLU A 201 12.95 12.52 -8.07
N HIS A 202 12.40 11.85 -9.07
CA HIS A 202 11.76 12.50 -10.21
C HIS A 202 10.38 13.10 -9.86
N TYR A 203 9.65 12.48 -8.94
CA TYR A 203 8.30 12.86 -8.54
C TYR A 203 8.19 13.15 -7.05
N PRO A 204 8.87 14.19 -6.53
CA PRO A 204 9.01 14.43 -5.09
C PRO A 204 7.67 14.66 -4.38
N ARG A 205 6.67 15.16 -5.11
CA ARG A 205 5.32 15.47 -4.59
C ARG A 205 4.25 14.44 -4.92
N HIS A 206 4.56 13.40 -5.68
CA HIS A 206 3.56 12.38 -6.02
C HIS A 206 3.38 11.41 -4.85
N THR A 207 2.16 10.91 -4.67
CA THR A 207 1.88 9.81 -3.73
C THR A 207 2.29 8.50 -4.38
N ILE A 208 3.26 7.79 -3.79
CA ILE A 208 3.78 6.54 -4.35
C ILE A 208 3.21 5.37 -3.56
N MET A 209 2.44 4.52 -4.22
CA MET A 209 2.05 3.20 -3.72
C MET A 209 3.07 2.17 -4.18
N ALA A 210 3.56 1.30 -3.30
CA ALA A 210 4.57 0.31 -3.64
C ALA A 210 4.27 -1.06 -3.01
N GLY A 211 4.46 -2.14 -3.76
CA GLY A 211 4.37 -3.49 -3.24
C GLY A 211 4.58 -4.59 -4.30
N ASN A 212 4.38 -5.86 -3.97
CA ASN A 212 3.77 -6.36 -2.73
C ASN A 212 4.77 -6.97 -1.74
N VAL A 213 4.51 -6.78 -0.44
CA VAL A 213 5.33 -7.30 0.67
C VAL A 213 4.44 -7.86 1.78
N VAL A 214 5.02 -8.59 2.74
CA VAL A 214 4.26 -9.23 3.84
C VAL A 214 4.94 -9.13 5.21
N THR A 215 6.11 -8.48 5.30
CA THR A 215 6.89 -8.36 6.54
C THR A 215 7.08 -6.90 6.95
N CYS A 216 7.19 -6.66 8.25
CA CYS A 216 7.33 -5.31 8.81
C CYS A 216 8.61 -4.62 8.34
N GLU A 217 9.72 -5.35 8.27
CA GLU A 217 11.03 -4.82 7.88
C GLU A 217 10.98 -4.29 6.44
N MET A 218 10.32 -5.02 5.55
CA MET A 218 10.21 -4.59 4.15
C MET A 218 9.21 -3.45 3.99
N VAL A 219 8.12 -3.42 4.77
CA VAL A 219 7.21 -2.26 4.83
C VAL A 219 7.97 -1.01 5.24
N GLU A 220 8.84 -1.11 6.26
CA GLU A 220 9.67 0.00 6.72
C GLU A 220 10.67 0.44 5.65
N GLU A 221 11.38 -0.49 5.01
CA GLU A 221 12.35 -0.20 3.97
C GLU A 221 11.73 0.51 2.76
N LEU A 222 10.55 0.06 2.30
CA LEU A 222 9.83 0.72 1.20
C LEU A 222 9.38 2.15 1.58
N LEU A 223 8.94 2.34 2.83
CA LEU A 223 8.52 3.64 3.35
C LEU A 223 9.71 4.61 3.47
N LEU A 224 10.87 4.12 3.91
CA LEU A 224 12.12 4.89 3.98
C LEU A 224 12.66 5.24 2.60
N SER A 225 12.49 4.34 1.63
CA SER A 225 12.94 4.55 0.25
C SER A 225 12.06 5.49 -0.56
N GLY A 226 10.91 5.90 -0.03
CA GLY A 226 10.10 6.98 -0.58
C GLY A 226 8.66 6.62 -0.92
N ALA A 227 8.20 5.39 -0.66
CA ALA A 227 6.79 5.05 -0.82
C ALA A 227 5.92 5.72 0.26
N ASP A 228 4.68 6.06 -0.06
CA ASP A 228 3.69 6.62 0.86
C ASP A 228 2.69 5.58 1.35
N VAL A 229 2.39 4.61 0.50
CA VAL A 229 1.39 3.56 0.74
C VAL A 229 2.01 2.22 0.38
N ILE A 230 1.94 1.24 1.30
CA ILE A 230 2.51 -0.08 1.06
C ILE A 230 1.40 -1.07 0.76
N LYS A 231 1.48 -1.73 -0.41
CA LYS A 231 0.57 -2.82 -0.76
C LYS A 231 1.07 -4.10 -0.11
N VAL A 232 0.22 -4.70 0.71
CA VAL A 232 0.54 -5.89 1.49
C VAL A 232 -0.20 -7.10 0.93
N GLY A 233 0.54 -8.18 0.68
CA GLY A 233 -0.06 -9.46 0.32
C GLY A 233 0.73 -10.23 -0.74
N ILE A 234 1.09 -11.47 -0.41
CA ILE A 234 1.70 -12.43 -1.34
C ILE A 234 0.91 -13.73 -1.26
N GLY A 235 0.22 -14.06 -2.36
CA GLY A 235 -0.63 -15.25 -2.44
C GLY A 235 -2.11 -15.18 -2.00
N PRO A 236 -2.68 -14.07 -1.45
CA PRO A 236 -4.06 -14.08 -0.95
C PRO A 236 -5.13 -13.94 -2.04
N GLY A 237 -4.75 -13.48 -3.24
CA GLY A 237 -5.70 -13.20 -4.33
C GLY A 237 -6.47 -14.43 -4.80
N SER A 238 -7.73 -14.27 -5.20
CA SER A 238 -8.61 -15.38 -5.59
C SER A 238 -8.08 -16.21 -6.76
N VAL A 239 -7.49 -15.54 -7.76
CA VAL A 239 -6.89 -16.16 -8.95
C VAL A 239 -5.38 -16.41 -8.79
N CYS A 240 -4.82 -16.06 -7.63
CA CYS A 240 -3.39 -16.18 -7.39
C CYS A 240 -2.99 -17.64 -7.19
N THR A 241 -1.96 -18.09 -7.92
CA THR A 241 -1.43 -19.46 -7.81
C THR A 241 -0.07 -19.52 -7.11
N THR A 242 0.49 -18.40 -6.64
CA THR A 242 1.83 -18.31 -6.03
C THR A 242 2.02 -19.29 -4.88
N ARG A 243 1.06 -19.38 -3.94
CA ARG A 243 1.12 -20.35 -2.83
C ARG A 243 1.21 -21.80 -3.31
N LYS A 244 0.47 -22.13 -4.39
CA LYS A 244 0.43 -23.49 -4.95
C LYS A 244 1.65 -23.82 -5.80
N LYS A 245 2.20 -22.85 -6.53
CA LYS A 245 3.29 -23.06 -7.50
C LYS A 245 4.68 -22.86 -6.90
N ALA A 246 4.85 -21.83 -6.06
CA ALA A 246 6.14 -21.47 -5.48
C ALA A 246 6.27 -21.86 -4.00
N GLY A 247 5.16 -22.23 -3.33
CA GLY A 247 5.18 -22.50 -1.89
C GLY A 247 5.40 -21.26 -1.03
N VAL A 248 5.31 -20.06 -1.61
CA VAL A 248 5.55 -18.77 -0.93
C VAL A 248 4.24 -18.02 -0.74
N GLY A 249 4.02 -17.50 0.47
CA GLY A 249 2.91 -16.61 0.80
C GLY A 249 2.78 -16.38 2.31
N TYR A 250 1.85 -15.50 2.68
CA TYR A 250 1.58 -15.16 4.07
C TYR A 250 0.07 -14.98 4.28
N PRO A 251 -0.55 -15.54 5.32
CA PRO A 251 -1.98 -15.30 5.62
C PRO A 251 -2.29 -13.81 5.81
N GLN A 252 -3.31 -13.32 5.11
CA GLN A 252 -3.46 -11.88 4.87
C GLN A 252 -3.78 -11.08 6.14
N LEU A 253 -4.57 -11.64 7.05
CA LEU A 253 -4.88 -10.94 8.30
C LEU A 253 -3.61 -10.73 9.13
N SER A 254 -2.79 -11.78 9.31
CA SER A 254 -1.51 -11.65 10.01
C SER A 254 -0.52 -10.74 9.30
N ALA A 255 -0.57 -10.62 7.98
CA ALA A 255 0.32 -9.72 7.24
C ALA A 255 0.01 -8.24 7.49
N VAL A 256 -1.25 -7.89 7.81
CA VAL A 256 -1.70 -6.50 7.99
C VAL A 256 -1.92 -6.09 9.45
N SER A 257 -1.80 -7.04 10.40
CA SER A 257 -2.13 -6.85 11.82
C SER A 257 -0.93 -6.54 12.70
#